data_AF-A0A4P6JWM2-F1
#
_entry.id   AF-A0A4P6JWM2-F1
#
_cell.length_a   1.000
_cell.length_b   1.000
_cell.length_c   1.000
_cell.angle_alpha   90.00
_cell.angle_beta   90.00
_cell.angle_gamma   90.00
#
_symmetry.space_group_name_H-M   'P 1'
#
loop_
_entity.id
_entity.type
_entity.pdbx_description
1 polymer ?
#
loop_
_entity_poly.entity_id
_entity_poly.type
_entity_poly.pdbx_seq_one_letter_code
_entity_poly.pdbx_strand_id
1 'polypeptide(L)'
;MNIILIGAQGSGKGTQAEKLAQVLGVLHVASGDLFRSAIAQGTELGMKAKIYIDRGDLVPDDITVAMVLSRLQEPDCARGVLLDGFPRTLEQAKALDRGLQEADRFIDTAVYLEVPREILLKRLSGRYICRANQHIYNINTRPPKVPGICDLDGSELYQRSDDQGEAVQKRLDIFFNGTFKLLDYYRDEGKLATVNGNQDVEKVHKDLVKAITDRL
;
A
#
# COMPACT_ATOMS: atom_id res chain seq x y z
N MET A 1 4.48 17.63 0.86
CA MET A 1 5.04 16.29 1.14
C MET A 1 4.08 15.20 0.65
N ASN A 2 4.20 14.79 -0.60
CA ASN A 2 3.46 13.69 -1.21
C ASN A 2 4.43 12.51 -1.40
N ILE A 3 4.21 11.45 -0.64
CA ILE A 3 5.08 10.28 -0.56
C ILE A 3 4.35 9.07 -1.15
N ILE A 4 5.07 8.22 -1.86
CA ILE A 4 4.58 6.91 -2.29
C ILE A 4 5.30 5.83 -1.49
N LEU A 5 4.55 4.90 -0.89
CA LEU A 5 5.11 3.70 -0.27
C LEU A 5 4.89 2.49 -1.19
N ILE A 6 5.99 2.01 -1.78
CA ILE A 6 6.01 0.87 -2.69
C ILE A 6 6.50 -0.36 -1.91
N GLY A 7 5.78 -1.48 -2.02
CA GLY A 7 6.21 -2.72 -1.40
C GLY A 7 5.29 -3.87 -1.74
N ALA A 8 5.85 -5.07 -1.82
CA ALA A 8 5.08 -6.27 -2.07
C ALA A 8 4.13 -6.57 -0.91
N GLN A 9 3.09 -7.38 -1.15
CA GLN A 9 2.27 -7.90 -0.06
C GLN A 9 3.15 -8.71 0.91
N GLY A 10 2.99 -8.49 2.22
CA GLY A 10 3.84 -9.15 3.23
C GLY A 10 5.16 -8.42 3.54
N SER A 11 5.47 -7.32 2.84
CA SER A 11 6.66 -6.50 3.11
C SER A 11 6.62 -5.79 4.48
N GLY A 12 5.41 -5.54 5.01
CA GLY A 12 5.20 -4.71 6.20
C GLY A 12 4.74 -3.28 5.86
N LYS A 13 4.49 -2.97 4.58
CA LYS A 13 4.07 -1.64 4.12
C LYS A 13 2.91 -1.02 4.93
N GLY A 14 1.86 -1.79 5.25
CA GLY A 14 0.67 -1.25 5.93
C GLY A 14 0.99 -0.80 7.36
N THR A 15 1.71 -1.66 8.09
CA THR A 15 2.21 -1.34 9.44
C THR A 15 3.09 -0.11 9.45
N GLN A 16 3.90 0.08 8.40
CA GLN A 16 4.77 1.25 8.29
C GLN A 16 4.03 2.51 7.83
N ALA A 17 3.05 2.38 6.93
CA ALA A 17 2.29 3.50 6.38
C ALA A 17 1.58 4.30 7.48
N GLU A 18 0.88 3.62 8.39
CA GLU A 18 0.17 4.25 9.52
C GLU A 18 1.13 5.01 10.43
N LYS A 19 2.23 4.36 10.85
CA LYS A 19 3.26 4.97 11.71
C LYS A 19 3.95 6.15 11.02
N LEU A 20 4.30 6.01 9.75
CA LEU A 20 4.96 7.05 8.96
C LEU A 20 4.06 8.27 8.80
N ALA A 21 2.79 8.07 8.44
CA ALA A 21 1.84 9.17 8.29
C ALA A 21 1.70 9.99 9.58
N GLN A 22 1.64 9.31 10.73
CA GLN A 22 1.58 9.97 12.04
C GLN A 22 2.84 10.80 12.35
N VAL A 23 4.03 10.21 12.17
CA VAL A 23 5.31 10.88 12.46
C VAL A 23 5.56 12.06 11.52
N LEU A 24 5.19 11.92 10.26
CA LEU A 24 5.40 12.92 9.22
C LEU A 24 4.28 13.97 9.16
N GLY A 25 3.19 13.79 9.91
CA GLY A 25 2.05 14.71 9.92
C GLY A 25 1.30 14.79 8.60
N VAL A 26 1.32 13.72 7.80
CA VAL A 26 0.64 13.62 6.50
C VAL A 26 -0.51 12.63 6.56
N LEU A 27 -1.45 12.74 5.62
CA LEU A 27 -2.59 11.82 5.57
C LEU A 27 -2.20 10.48 4.92
N HIS A 28 -2.54 9.37 5.56
CA HIS A 28 -2.43 8.04 4.94
C HIS A 28 -3.60 7.81 3.97
N VAL A 29 -3.28 7.58 2.69
CA VAL A 29 -4.26 7.28 1.65
C VAL A 29 -3.97 5.89 1.08
N ALA A 30 -4.76 4.92 1.53
CA ALA A 30 -4.71 3.55 0.98
C ALA A 30 -5.72 3.40 -0.16
N SER A 31 -5.25 2.94 -1.33
CA SER A 31 -6.12 2.81 -2.52
C SER A 31 -7.30 1.85 -2.30
N GLY A 32 -7.12 0.80 -1.49
CA GLY A 32 -8.21 -0.12 -1.15
C GLY A 32 -9.35 0.52 -0.33
N ASP A 33 -9.02 1.41 0.60
CA ASP A 33 -10.01 2.14 1.39
C ASP A 33 -10.72 3.20 0.57
N LEU A 34 -9.99 3.83 -0.35
CA LEU A 34 -10.54 4.80 -1.29
C LEU A 34 -11.68 4.19 -2.11
N PHE A 35 -11.49 2.99 -2.69
CA PHE A 35 -12.55 2.30 -3.41
C PHE A 35 -13.77 2.00 -2.54
N ARG A 36 -13.56 1.45 -1.34
CA ARG A 36 -14.66 1.11 -0.42
C ARG A 36 -15.45 2.36 -0.01
N SER A 37 -14.76 3.44 0.34
CA SER A 37 -15.38 4.70 0.74
C SER A 37 -16.18 5.32 -0.42
N ALA A 38 -15.58 5.41 -1.61
CA ALA A 38 -16.21 5.97 -2.80
C ALA A 38 -17.47 5.20 -3.22
N ILE A 39 -17.47 3.88 -3.07
CA ILE A 39 -18.64 3.01 -3.30
C ILE A 39 -19.71 3.23 -2.23
N ALA A 40 -19.33 3.24 -0.94
CA ALA A 40 -20.26 3.44 0.17
C ALA A 40 -20.96 4.81 0.11
N GLN A 41 -20.25 5.83 -0.37
CA GLN A 41 -20.76 7.19 -0.57
C GLN A 41 -21.54 7.36 -1.89
N GLY A 42 -21.55 6.36 -2.77
CA GLY A 42 -22.27 6.43 -4.05
C GLY A 42 -21.71 7.45 -5.05
N THR A 43 -20.41 7.77 -4.97
CA THR A 43 -19.76 8.71 -5.90
C THR A 43 -19.76 8.17 -7.34
N GLU A 44 -19.75 9.04 -8.35
CA GLU A 44 -19.76 8.61 -9.75
C GLU A 44 -18.60 7.64 -10.08
N LEU A 45 -17.38 7.98 -9.65
CA LEU A 45 -16.21 7.12 -9.84
C LEU A 45 -16.31 5.82 -9.03
N GLY A 46 -16.83 5.88 -7.79
CA GLY A 46 -17.07 4.70 -6.97
C GLY A 46 -18.06 3.73 -7.64
N MET A 47 -19.15 4.23 -8.21
CA MET A 47 -20.12 3.43 -8.92
C MET A 47 -19.56 2.82 -10.21
N LYS A 48 -18.69 3.53 -10.94
CA LYS A 48 -17.96 2.96 -12.08
C LYS A 48 -17.00 1.85 -11.65
N ALA A 49 -16.24 2.05 -10.58
CA ALA A 49 -15.33 1.03 -10.04
C ALA A 49 -16.08 -0.21 -9.52
N LYS A 50 -17.26 -0.01 -8.91
CA LYS A 50 -18.11 -1.10 -8.39
C LYS A 50 -18.43 -2.16 -9.45
N ILE A 51 -18.66 -1.77 -10.71
CA ILE A 51 -18.98 -2.69 -11.81
C ILE A 51 -17.88 -3.74 -12.00
N TYR A 52 -16.61 -3.32 -11.92
CA TYR A 52 -15.46 -4.21 -12.06
C TYR A 52 -15.26 -5.05 -10.80
N ILE A 53 -15.36 -4.42 -9.63
CA ILE A 53 -15.17 -5.09 -8.33
C ILE A 53 -16.19 -6.21 -8.11
N ASP A 54 -17.47 -5.96 -8.42
CA ASP A 54 -18.54 -6.97 -8.28
C ASP A 54 -18.35 -8.17 -9.22
N ARG A 55 -17.63 -7.98 -10.33
CA ARG A 55 -17.27 -9.03 -11.30
C ARG A 55 -15.96 -9.74 -10.95
N GLY A 56 -15.22 -9.25 -9.95
CA GLY A 56 -13.88 -9.72 -9.63
C GLY A 56 -12.79 -9.23 -10.59
N ASP A 57 -13.11 -8.26 -11.44
CA ASP A 57 -12.18 -7.68 -12.41
C ASP A 57 -11.29 -6.60 -11.76
N LEU A 58 -10.13 -6.34 -12.37
CA LEU A 58 -9.31 -5.19 -12.00
C LEU A 58 -9.97 -3.91 -12.49
N VAL A 59 -10.04 -2.92 -11.60
CA VAL A 59 -10.50 -1.58 -11.99
C VAL A 59 -9.48 -0.98 -12.97
N PRO A 60 -9.94 -0.43 -14.12
CA PRO A 60 -9.08 0.26 -15.07
C PRO A 60 -8.19 1.35 -14.45
N ASP A 61 -7.00 1.54 -15.04
CA ASP A 61 -5.99 2.48 -14.55
C ASP A 61 -6.49 3.94 -14.56
N ASP A 62 -7.25 4.34 -15.59
CA ASP A 62 -7.82 5.68 -15.73
C ASP A 62 -8.82 6.00 -14.61
N ILE A 63 -9.71 5.05 -14.28
CA ILE A 63 -10.66 5.20 -13.16
C ILE A 63 -9.88 5.26 -11.84
N THR A 64 -8.89 4.39 -11.66
CA THR A 64 -8.08 4.34 -10.44
C THR A 64 -7.31 5.65 -10.21
N VAL A 65 -6.67 6.17 -11.25
CA VAL A 65 -5.94 7.45 -11.22
C VAL A 65 -6.90 8.59 -10.90
N ALA A 66 -8.05 8.68 -11.59
CA ALA A 66 -9.03 9.73 -11.34
C ALA A 66 -9.54 9.74 -9.90
N MET A 67 -9.78 8.56 -9.32
CA MET A 67 -10.18 8.43 -7.92
C MET A 67 -9.10 8.95 -6.97
N VAL A 68 -7.84 8.58 -7.20
CA VAL A 68 -6.73 9.04 -6.37
C VAL A 68 -6.58 10.56 -6.49
N LEU A 69 -6.55 11.11 -7.71
CA LEU A 69 -6.43 12.56 -7.92
C LEU A 69 -7.57 13.33 -7.25
N SER A 70 -8.82 12.85 -7.38
CA SER A 70 -9.96 13.43 -6.69
C SER A 70 -9.79 13.43 -5.16
N ARG A 71 -9.29 12.33 -4.58
CA ARG A 71 -9.03 12.26 -3.13
C ARG A 71 -7.97 13.24 -2.68
N LEU A 72 -6.91 13.41 -3.50
CA LEU A 72 -5.80 14.30 -3.19
C LEU A 72 -6.22 15.77 -3.20
N GLN A 73 -7.29 16.15 -3.90
CA GLN A 73 -7.81 17.52 -3.91
C GLN A 73 -8.58 17.92 -2.65
N GLU A 74 -8.91 16.96 -1.77
CA GLU A 74 -9.64 17.27 -0.53
C GLU A 74 -8.79 18.12 0.43
N PRO A 75 -9.39 19.01 1.24
CA PRO A 75 -8.66 19.96 2.09
C PRO A 75 -7.73 19.31 3.12
N ASP A 76 -8.04 18.09 3.58
CA ASP A 76 -7.24 17.34 4.54
C ASP A 76 -5.93 16.80 3.93
N CYS A 77 -5.83 16.70 2.61
CA CYS A 77 -4.62 16.34 1.87
C CYS A 77 -3.65 17.51 1.66
N ALA A 78 -4.03 18.74 2.05
CA ALA A 78 -3.25 19.95 1.78
C ALA A 78 -1.86 19.94 2.45
N ARG A 79 -1.73 19.28 3.61
CA ARG A 79 -0.44 19.14 4.32
C ARG A 79 0.49 18.09 3.72
N GLY A 80 -0.03 17.29 2.79
CA GLY A 80 0.69 16.16 2.20
C GLY A 80 0.01 14.83 2.46
N VAL A 81 0.47 13.83 1.74
CA VAL A 81 -0.10 12.48 1.74
C VAL A 81 0.97 11.40 1.71
N LEU A 82 0.64 10.23 2.24
CA LEU A 82 1.34 8.98 2.03
C LEU A 82 0.41 8.05 1.27
N LEU A 83 0.72 7.81 -0.01
CA LEU A 83 0.02 6.88 -0.88
C LEU A 83 0.50 5.44 -0.58
N ASP A 84 -0.42 4.58 -0.12
CA ASP A 84 -0.17 3.16 0.10
C ASP A 84 -0.90 2.30 -0.93
N GLY A 85 -0.13 1.57 -1.73
CA GLY A 85 -0.66 0.63 -2.72
C GLY A 85 -1.14 1.27 -4.02
N PHE A 86 -0.70 2.50 -4.31
CA PHE A 86 -0.82 3.20 -5.58
C PHE A 86 0.37 4.15 -5.75
N PRO A 87 0.93 4.31 -6.96
CA PRO A 87 0.68 3.56 -8.20
C PRO A 87 1.20 2.11 -8.13
N ARG A 88 0.70 1.26 -9.01
CA ARG A 88 1.12 -0.15 -9.20
C ARG A 88 1.68 -0.44 -10.58
N THR A 89 1.44 0.43 -11.55
CA THR A 89 1.94 0.33 -12.92
C THR A 89 2.68 1.62 -13.29
N LEU A 90 3.56 1.55 -14.29
CA LEU A 90 4.23 2.72 -14.84
C LEU A 90 3.22 3.75 -15.38
N GLU A 91 2.16 3.30 -16.03
CA GLU A 91 1.15 4.19 -16.61
C GLU A 91 0.35 4.92 -15.53
N GLN A 92 0.03 4.26 -14.41
CA GLN A 92 -0.54 4.92 -13.23
C GLN A 92 0.40 6.00 -12.66
N ALA A 93 1.70 5.73 -12.59
CA ALA A 93 2.68 6.70 -12.07
C ALA A 93 2.77 7.94 -12.96
N LYS A 94 2.92 7.76 -14.28
CA LYS A 94 2.92 8.87 -15.25
C LYS A 94 1.62 9.67 -15.23
N ALA A 95 0.48 9.00 -15.04
CA ALA A 95 -0.81 9.67 -14.97
C ALA A 95 -0.99 10.45 -13.65
N LEU A 96 -0.50 9.90 -12.54
CA LEU A 96 -0.46 10.58 -11.25
C LEU A 96 0.39 11.84 -11.31
N ASP A 97 1.61 11.77 -11.84
CA ASP A 97 2.51 12.92 -11.90
C ASP A 97 1.94 14.03 -12.80
N ARG A 98 1.38 13.67 -13.97
CA ARG A 98 0.69 14.63 -14.84
C ARG A 98 -0.48 15.32 -14.13
N GLY A 99 -1.34 14.53 -13.47
CA GLY A 99 -2.50 15.08 -12.76
C GLY A 99 -2.14 15.93 -11.54
N LEU A 100 -1.04 15.62 -10.85
CA LEU A 100 -0.55 16.47 -9.76
C LEU A 100 0.06 17.78 -10.29
N GLN A 101 0.76 17.74 -11.43
CA GLN A 101 1.34 18.92 -12.05
C GLN A 101 0.27 19.96 -12.43
N GLU A 102 -0.91 19.52 -12.89
CA GLU A 102 -2.06 20.41 -13.15
C GLU A 102 -2.55 21.17 -11.90
N ALA A 103 -2.26 20.64 -10.71
CA ALA A 103 -2.61 21.21 -9.41
C ALA A 103 -1.40 21.86 -8.69
N ASP A 104 -0.29 22.11 -9.39
CA ASP A 104 1.00 22.58 -8.83
C ASP A 104 1.49 21.74 -7.64
N ARG A 105 1.31 20.42 -7.76
CA ARG A 105 1.76 19.43 -6.79
C ARG A 105 2.68 18.42 -7.48
N PHE A 106 3.54 17.81 -6.68
CA PHE A 106 4.51 16.83 -7.18
C PHE A 106 4.68 15.71 -6.16
N ILE A 107 5.05 14.52 -6.62
CA ILE A 107 5.58 13.48 -5.74
C ILE A 107 6.98 13.88 -5.30
N ASP A 108 7.18 13.99 -3.99
CA ASP A 108 8.46 14.37 -3.40
C ASP A 108 9.39 13.15 -3.32
N THR A 109 8.87 12.00 -2.88
CA THR A 109 9.65 10.76 -2.87
C THR A 109 8.78 9.52 -3.02
N ALA A 110 9.32 8.51 -3.70
CA ALA A 110 8.81 7.15 -3.67
C ALA A 110 9.78 6.29 -2.85
N VAL A 111 9.27 5.57 -1.85
CA VAL A 111 10.08 4.70 -0.99
C VAL A 111 9.72 3.26 -1.25
N TYR A 112 10.69 2.47 -1.71
CA TYR A 112 10.55 1.04 -1.91
C TYR A 112 11.01 0.26 -0.68
N LEU A 113 10.07 -0.44 -0.05
CA LEU A 113 10.33 -1.38 1.03
C LEU A 113 10.70 -2.75 0.44
N GLU A 114 12.01 -2.96 0.27
CA GLU A 114 12.57 -4.15 -0.36
C GLU A 114 12.58 -5.34 0.62
N VAL A 115 11.94 -6.44 0.23
CA VAL A 115 11.98 -7.70 0.97
C VAL A 115 12.18 -8.84 -0.02
N PRO A 116 13.14 -9.75 0.22
CA PRO A 116 13.35 -10.89 -0.67
C PRO A 116 12.09 -11.75 -0.82
N ARG A 117 11.83 -12.22 -2.05
CA ARG A 117 10.64 -13.02 -2.38
C ARG A 117 10.41 -14.20 -1.44
N GLU A 118 11.48 -14.92 -1.11
CA GLU A 118 11.41 -16.09 -0.21
C GLU A 118 10.92 -15.73 1.19
N ILE A 119 11.32 -14.55 1.69
CA ILE A 119 10.87 -14.04 2.98
C ILE A 119 9.40 -13.61 2.89
N LEU A 120 8.99 -12.97 1.79
CA LEU A 120 7.60 -12.61 1.55
C LEU A 120 6.69 -13.84 1.56
N LEU A 121 7.09 -14.91 0.87
CA LEU A 121 6.35 -16.18 0.86
C LEU A 121 6.14 -16.73 2.27
N LYS A 122 7.22 -16.80 3.08
CA LYS A 122 7.15 -17.26 4.47
C LYS A 122 6.26 -16.37 5.36
N ARG A 123 6.32 -15.05 5.15
CA ARG A 123 5.49 -14.09 5.90
C ARG A 123 4.01 -14.23 5.55
N LEU A 124 3.68 -14.41 4.27
CA LEU A 124 2.30 -14.54 3.78
C LEU A 124 1.69 -15.88 4.16
N SER A 125 2.43 -16.98 4.02
CA SER A 125 1.95 -18.32 4.38
C SER A 125 1.60 -18.44 5.87
N GLY A 126 2.23 -17.63 6.73
CA GLY A 126 1.94 -17.59 8.15
C GLY A 126 1.00 -16.48 8.59
N ARG A 127 0.49 -15.63 7.68
CA ARG A 127 -0.33 -14.45 8.03
C ARG A 127 -1.78 -14.83 8.31
N TYR A 128 -2.28 -14.36 9.46
CA TYR A 128 -3.67 -14.44 9.84
C TYR A 128 -4.21 -13.05 10.16
N ILE A 129 -5.51 -12.85 9.94
CA ILE A 129 -6.18 -11.57 10.10
C ILE A 129 -7.47 -11.81 10.88
N CYS A 130 -7.78 -10.95 11.85
CA CYS A 130 -9.07 -11.05 12.53
C CYS A 130 -10.22 -10.55 11.65
N ARG A 131 -11.37 -11.24 11.70
CA ARG A 131 -12.52 -10.87 10.85
C ARG A 131 -13.10 -9.50 11.18
N ALA A 132 -13.12 -9.11 12.46
CA ALA A 132 -13.81 -7.89 12.88
C ALA A 132 -13.05 -6.61 12.53
N ASN A 133 -11.77 -6.54 12.88
CA ASN A 133 -10.99 -5.29 12.86
C ASN A 133 -9.68 -5.39 12.07
N GLN A 134 -9.48 -6.48 11.31
CA GLN A 134 -8.32 -6.67 10.45
C GLN A 134 -6.96 -6.67 11.20
N HIS A 135 -6.95 -6.95 12.50
CA HIS A 135 -5.73 -7.12 13.28
C HIS A 135 -4.87 -8.26 12.70
N ILE A 136 -3.59 -7.99 12.46
CA ILE A 136 -2.67 -8.90 11.76
C ILE A 136 -1.85 -9.71 12.77
N TYR A 137 -1.82 -11.02 12.56
CA TYR A 137 -1.00 -12.00 13.26
C TYR A 137 -0.10 -12.74 12.28
N ASN A 138 0.97 -13.33 12.81
CA ASN A 138 1.78 -14.27 12.06
C ASN A 138 2.15 -15.45 12.97
N ILE A 139 1.82 -16.68 12.58
CA ILE A 139 2.03 -17.86 13.44
C ILE A 139 3.49 -18.08 13.87
N ASN A 140 4.45 -17.54 13.10
CA ASN A 140 5.87 -17.72 13.37
C ASN A 140 6.47 -16.55 14.15
N THR A 141 6.01 -15.31 13.94
CA THR A 141 6.64 -14.11 14.51
C THR A 141 5.78 -13.37 15.52
N ARG A 142 4.46 -13.48 15.42
CA ARG A 142 3.48 -12.85 16.33
C ARG A 142 2.22 -13.75 16.41
N PRO A 143 2.33 -14.95 17.01
CA PRO A 143 1.19 -15.85 17.14
C PRO A 143 0.15 -15.25 18.10
N PRO A 144 -1.14 -15.54 17.91
CA PRO A 144 -2.16 -15.20 18.91
C PRO A 144 -1.93 -16.00 20.19
N LYS A 145 -2.40 -15.50 21.33
CA LYS A 145 -2.37 -16.21 22.61
C LYS A 145 -3.19 -17.50 22.55
N VAL A 146 -4.32 -17.46 21.84
CA VAL A 146 -5.19 -18.62 21.60
C VAL A 146 -5.28 -18.87 20.08
N PRO A 147 -4.93 -20.08 19.59
CA PRO A 147 -5.00 -20.39 18.16
C PRO A 147 -6.38 -20.07 17.56
N GLY A 148 -6.38 -19.33 16.46
CA GLY A 148 -7.61 -18.97 15.75
C GLY A 148 -8.42 -17.83 16.36
N ILE A 149 -7.98 -17.22 17.47
CA ILE A 149 -8.71 -16.15 18.16
C ILE A 149 -7.85 -14.90 18.28
N CYS A 150 -8.44 -13.75 17.97
CA CYS A 150 -7.80 -12.45 18.10
C CYS A 150 -7.64 -12.05 19.57
N ASP A 151 -6.42 -11.69 19.97
CA ASP A 151 -6.10 -11.26 21.34
C ASP A 151 -6.74 -9.93 21.76
N LEU A 152 -7.18 -9.12 20.79
CA LEU A 152 -7.69 -7.76 21.03
C LEU A 152 -9.22 -7.70 21.05
N ASP A 153 -9.90 -8.47 20.20
CA ASP A 153 -11.35 -8.39 20.03
C ASP A 153 -12.07 -9.75 20.13
N GLY A 154 -11.33 -10.86 20.30
CA GLY A 154 -11.89 -12.20 20.42
C GLY A 154 -12.48 -12.78 19.13
N SER A 155 -12.41 -12.08 18.00
CA SER A 155 -12.95 -12.58 16.74
C SER A 155 -12.09 -13.66 16.10
N GLU A 156 -12.70 -14.45 15.20
CA GLU A 156 -12.02 -15.50 14.45
C GLU A 156 -10.87 -14.92 13.62
N LEU A 157 -9.72 -15.58 13.68
CA LEU A 157 -8.60 -15.36 12.78
C LEU A 157 -8.74 -16.24 11.54
N TYR A 158 -8.69 -15.62 10.37
CA TYR A 158 -8.72 -16.30 9.08
C TYR A 158 -7.50 -15.92 8.26
N GLN A 159 -7.17 -16.77 7.28
CA GLN A 159 -6.19 -16.45 6.26
C GLN A 159 -6.91 -16.04 4.98
N ARG A 160 -6.40 -15.02 4.29
CA ARG A 160 -6.99 -14.57 3.03
C ARG A 160 -6.72 -15.59 1.93
N SER A 161 -7.62 -15.69 0.96
CA SER A 161 -7.45 -16.58 -0.19
C SER A 161 -6.20 -16.24 -1.03
N ASP A 162 -5.81 -14.96 -1.06
CA ASP A 162 -4.59 -14.49 -1.75
C ASP A 162 -3.29 -14.72 -0.94
N ASP A 163 -3.39 -15.22 0.30
CA ASP A 163 -2.27 -15.61 1.16
C ASP A 163 -2.03 -17.13 1.18
N GLN A 164 -2.65 -17.89 0.26
CA GLN A 164 -2.61 -19.35 0.23
C GLN A 164 -2.09 -19.93 -1.09
N GLY A 165 -1.29 -21.00 -0.98
CA GLY A 165 -0.85 -21.83 -2.11
C GLY A 165 -0.25 -21.04 -3.28
N GLU A 166 -0.68 -21.39 -4.49
CA GLU A 166 -0.23 -20.74 -5.73
C GLU A 166 -0.67 -19.29 -5.87
N ALA A 167 -1.73 -18.86 -5.18
CA ALA A 167 -2.23 -17.49 -5.28
C ALA A 167 -1.21 -16.47 -4.77
N VAL A 168 -0.44 -16.85 -3.74
CA VAL A 168 0.67 -16.04 -3.21
C VAL A 168 1.74 -15.81 -4.27
N GLN A 169 2.14 -16.90 -4.95
CA GLN A 169 3.17 -16.84 -5.99
C GLN A 169 2.73 -15.93 -7.13
N LYS A 170 1.52 -16.15 -7.66
CA LYS A 170 0.94 -15.31 -8.73
C LYS A 170 0.90 -13.84 -8.35
N ARG A 171 0.56 -13.54 -7.10
CA ARG A 171 0.50 -12.16 -6.61
C ARG A 171 1.86 -11.50 -6.50
N LEU A 172 2.87 -12.24 -6.06
CA LEU A 172 4.26 -11.77 -6.06
C LEU A 172 4.79 -11.61 -7.49
N ASP A 173 4.44 -12.50 -8.42
CA ASP A 173 4.83 -12.39 -9.83
C ASP A 173 4.28 -11.11 -10.46
N ILE A 174 2.98 -10.84 -10.28
CA ILE A 174 2.35 -9.60 -10.75
C ILE A 174 3.09 -8.38 -10.18
N PHE A 175 3.40 -8.40 -8.88
CA PHE A 175 4.14 -7.31 -8.25
C PHE A 175 5.52 -7.14 -8.91
N PHE A 176 6.38 -8.16 -8.90
CA PHE A 176 7.76 -8.01 -9.39
C PHE A 176 7.82 -7.69 -10.89
N ASN A 177 6.95 -8.29 -11.72
CA ASN A 177 6.93 -8.03 -13.17
C ASN A 177 6.51 -6.60 -13.51
N GLY A 178 5.58 -6.01 -12.75
CA GLY A 178 5.13 -4.63 -12.96
C GLY A 178 6.00 -3.58 -12.26
N THR A 179 6.58 -3.93 -11.12
CA THR A 179 7.21 -2.97 -10.21
C THR A 179 8.57 -2.48 -10.71
N PHE A 180 9.37 -3.29 -11.40
CA PHE A 180 10.69 -2.82 -11.87
C PHE A 180 10.61 -1.55 -12.71
N LYS A 181 9.70 -1.50 -13.69
CA LYS A 181 9.49 -0.31 -14.53
C LYS A 181 9.03 0.91 -13.72
N LEU A 182 8.24 0.68 -12.68
CA LEU A 182 7.78 1.73 -11.78
C LEU A 182 8.92 2.27 -10.91
N LEU A 183 9.77 1.39 -10.39
CA LEU A 183 10.95 1.77 -9.61
C LEU A 183 11.95 2.52 -10.49
N ASP A 184 12.21 2.04 -11.70
CA ASP A 184 13.12 2.69 -12.66
C ASP A 184 12.65 4.11 -12.96
N TYR A 185 11.37 4.30 -13.23
CA TYR A 185 10.79 5.63 -13.46
C TYR A 185 11.06 6.62 -12.32
N TYR A 186 10.75 6.26 -11.07
CA TYR A 186 11.03 7.16 -9.94
C TYR A 186 12.53 7.28 -9.62
N ARG A 187 13.35 6.29 -9.99
CA ARG A 187 14.80 6.37 -9.86
C ARG A 187 15.39 7.38 -10.84
N ASP A 188 14.94 7.33 -12.08
CA ASP A 188 15.39 8.22 -13.16
C ASP A 188 15.00 9.68 -12.87
N GLU A 189 13.88 9.90 -12.18
CA GLU A 189 13.49 11.23 -11.66
C GLU A 189 14.22 11.66 -10.38
N GLY A 190 15.10 10.82 -9.82
CA GLY A 190 15.81 11.09 -8.56
C GLY A 190 14.95 10.94 -7.29
N LYS A 191 13.68 10.53 -7.42
CA LYS A 191 12.69 10.47 -6.33
C LYS A 191 12.67 9.14 -5.57
N LEU A 192 13.27 8.07 -6.11
CA LEU A 192 13.23 6.74 -5.49
C LEU A 192 14.26 6.56 -4.36
N ALA A 193 13.78 6.29 -3.14
CA ALA A 193 14.56 5.71 -2.04
C ALA A 193 14.28 4.21 -1.90
N THR A 194 15.26 3.43 -1.45
CA THR A 194 15.09 1.99 -1.16
C THR A 194 15.49 1.70 0.28
N VAL A 195 14.64 0.96 0.99
CA VAL A 195 14.84 0.58 2.39
C VAL A 195 14.67 -0.93 2.55
N ASN A 196 15.58 -1.55 3.29
CA ASN A 196 15.53 -2.98 3.59
C ASN A 196 14.40 -3.29 4.59
N GLY A 197 13.33 -3.94 4.14
CA GLY A 197 12.21 -4.38 4.96
C GLY A 197 12.39 -5.73 5.65
N ASN A 198 13.54 -6.38 5.48
CA ASN A 198 13.89 -7.64 6.15
C ASN A 198 14.66 -7.39 7.45
N GLN A 199 14.10 -6.55 8.32
CA GLN A 199 14.67 -6.18 9.62
C GLN A 199 13.55 -6.10 10.66
N ASP A 200 13.91 -5.80 11.91
CA ASP A 200 12.97 -5.48 12.97
C ASP A 200 12.07 -4.28 12.59
N VAL A 201 10.81 -4.31 13.02
CA VAL A 201 9.79 -3.32 12.66
C VAL A 201 10.20 -1.90 13.03
N GLU A 202 10.81 -1.70 14.20
CA GLU A 202 11.26 -0.38 14.65
C GLU A 202 12.50 0.10 13.89
N LYS A 203 13.38 -0.83 13.50
CA LYS A 203 14.52 -0.50 12.65
C LYS A 203 14.08 -0.09 11.25
N VAL A 204 13.19 -0.86 10.63
CA VAL A 204 12.59 -0.51 9.33
C VAL A 204 11.93 0.86 9.40
N HIS A 205 11.19 1.15 10.49
CA HIS A 205 10.53 2.43 10.66
C HIS A 205 11.53 3.60 10.69
N LYS A 206 12.62 3.48 11.47
CA LYS A 206 13.67 4.50 11.54
C LYS A 206 14.35 4.72 10.18
N ASP A 207 14.65 3.64 9.47
CA ASP A 207 15.29 3.71 8.16
C ASP A 207 14.36 4.34 7.11
N LEU A 208 13.05 4.07 7.17
CA LEU A 208 12.04 4.72 6.33
C LEU A 208 11.92 6.21 6.62
N VAL A 209 11.81 6.62 7.90
CA VAL A 209 11.75 8.04 8.28
C VAL A 209 12.98 8.76 7.76
N LYS A 210 14.18 8.21 8.03
CA LYS A 210 15.45 8.80 7.57
C LYS A 210 15.49 8.93 6.05
N ALA A 211 15.12 7.89 5.31
CA ALA A 211 15.15 7.89 3.85
C ALA A 211 14.22 8.95 3.23
N ILE A 212 13.11 9.27 3.90
CA ILE A 212 12.18 10.32 3.48
C ILE A 212 12.72 11.70 3.86
N THR A 213 13.18 11.89 5.09
CA THR A 213 13.64 13.20 5.59
C THR A 213 14.94 13.66 4.93
N ASP A 214 15.84 12.75 4.58
CA ASP A 214 17.11 13.09 3.92
C ASP A 214 16.91 13.63 2.48
N ARG A 215 15.68 13.58 1.95
CA ARG A 215 15.33 13.96 0.57
C ARG A 215 14.43 15.19 0.46
N LEU A 216 14.05 15.78 1.60
CA LEU A 216 13.16 16.93 1.71
C LEU A 216 13.92 18.14 2.26
#